data_AF-A0A527XCR3-F1
#
_entry.id   AF-A0A527XCR3-F1
#
_cell.length_a   1.000
_cell.length_b   1.000
_cell.length_c   1.000
_cell.angle_alpha   90.00
_cell.angle_beta   90.00
_cell.angle_gamma   90.00
#
_symmetry.space_group_name_H-M   'P 1'
#
loop_
_entity.id
_entity.type
_entity.pdbx_description
1 polymer ?
#
loop_
_entity_poly.entity_id
_entity_poly.type
_entity_poly.pdbx_seq_one_letter_code
_entity_poly.pdbx_strand_id
1 'polypeptide(L)' 'WLLVAAGIYVIGAAIWVHSPLWGQITWFDLPVVIGGFDKTFLSLPRLLHILSVSYLVVALPAVSNLFRVRP' A
#
# COMPACT_ATOMS: atom_id res chain seq x y z
N TRP A 1 -4.95 -12.46 -11.01
CA TRP A 1 -4.23 -12.76 -9.75
C TRP A 1 -3.60 -11.53 -9.12
N LEU A 2 -2.62 -10.87 -9.77
CA LEU A 2 -1.95 -9.68 -9.21
C LEU A 2 -2.89 -8.50 -8.90
N LEU A 3 -3.91 -8.24 -9.75
CA LEU A 3 -4.93 -7.22 -9.52
C LEU A 3 -5.71 -7.43 -8.21
N VAL A 4 -6.14 -8.69 -7.98
CA VAL A 4 -6.90 -9.06 -6.79
C VAL A 4 -6.01 -8.97 -5.55
N ALA A 5 -4.76 -9.44 -5.65
CA ALA A 5 -3.78 -9.34 -4.55
C ALA A 5 -3.49 -7.88 -4.18
N ALA A 6 -3.29 -7.00 -5.17
CA ALA A 6 -3.09 -5.58 -4.95
C ALA A 6 -4.32 -4.92 -4.32
N GLY A 7 -5.53 -5.25 -4.80
CA GLY A 7 -6.78 -4.75 -4.23
C GLY A 7 -6.97 -5.15 -2.77
N ILE A 8 -6.78 -6.43 -2.44
CA ILE A 8 -6.88 -6.94 -1.06
C ILE A 8 -5.86 -6.24 -0.16
N TYR A 9 -4.62 -6.08 -0.63
CA TYR A 9 -3.58 -5.41 0.13
C TYR A 9 -3.94 -3.95 0.44
N VAL A 10 -4.42 -3.19 -0.55
CA VAL A 10 -4.80 -1.78 -0.36
C VAL A 10 -5.97 -1.64 0.61
N ILE A 11 -6.99 -2.49 0.48
CA ILE A 11 -8.15 -2.48 1.40
C ILE A 11 -7.71 -2.86 2.82
N GLY A 12 -6.91 -3.91 2.96
CA GLY A 12 -6.37 -4.32 4.26
C GLY A 12 -5.51 -3.23 4.90
N ALA A 13 -4.65 -2.57 4.12
CA ALA A 13 -3.86 -1.45 4.57
C ALA A 13 -4.74 -0.26 4.99
N ALA A 14 -5.81 0.06 4.25
CA ALA A 14 -6.73 1.14 4.59
C ALA A 14 -7.47 0.86 5.91
N ILE A 15 -7.95 -0.37 6.10
CA ILE A 15 -8.57 -0.79 7.37
C ILE A 15 -7.56 -0.70 8.51
N TRP A 16 -6.33 -1.16 8.27
CA TRP A 16 -5.26 -1.11 9.26
C TRP A 16 -4.90 0.34 9.67
N VAL A 17 -4.73 1.25 8.71
CA VAL A 17 -4.49 2.70 8.93
C VAL A 17 -5.62 3.34 9.72
N HIS A 18 -6.87 3.05 9.34
CA HIS A 18 -8.03 3.70 9.93
C HIS A 18 -8.43 3.07 11.28
N SER A 19 -7.94 1.87 11.58
CA SER A 19 -8.19 1.19 12.84
C SER A 19 -7.34 1.76 13.99
N PRO A 20 -7.85 1.70 15.23
CA PRO A 20 -7.09 2.10 16.42
C PRO A 20 -5.88 1.18 16.70
N LEU A 21 -5.69 0.13 15.90
CA LEU A 21 -4.57 -0.82 15.99
C LEU A 21 -3.24 -0.20 15.50
N TRP A 22 -3.28 0.93 14.79
CA TRP A 22 -2.09 1.59 14.26
C TRP A 22 -1.09 2.06 15.33
N GLY A 23 -1.55 2.31 16.56
CA GLY A 23 -0.70 2.66 17.70
C GLY A 23 0.10 1.50 18.29
N GLN A 24 -0.15 0.27 17.83
CA GLN A 24 0.42 -0.97 18.36
C GLN A 24 1.51 -1.56 17.44
N ILE A 25 2.17 -0.71 16.63
CA ILE A 25 3.26 -1.14 15.72
C ILE A 25 4.44 -1.80 16.45
N THR A 26 4.52 -1.65 17.78
CA THR A 26 5.54 -2.21 18.67
C THR A 26 5.19 -3.59 19.26
N TRP A 27 3.99 -4.13 19.03
CA TRP A 27 3.57 -5.39 19.68
C TRP A 27 4.43 -6.59 19.36
N PHE A 28 5.07 -6.57 18.20
CA PHE A 28 5.82 -7.71 17.69
C PHE A 28 7.34 -7.49 17.70
N ASP A 29 7.82 -6.35 18.23
CA ASP A 29 9.26 -6.00 18.35
C ASP A 29 10.06 -6.25 17.04
N LEU A 30 9.42 -6.01 15.88
CA LEU A 30 10.05 -6.32 14.59
C LEU A 30 11.18 -5.36 14.26
N PRO A 31 12.19 -5.83 13.49
CA PRO A 31 13.24 -4.97 12.98
C PRO A 31 12.66 -3.74 12.27
N VAL A 32 13.35 -2.60 12.41
CA VAL A 32 12.88 -1.29 11.92
C VAL A 32 12.57 -1.31 10.42
N VAL A 33 13.15 -2.22 9.64
CA VAL A 33 12.89 -2.39 8.21
C VAL A 33 11.49 -2.94 7.91
N ILE A 34 10.94 -3.78 8.81
CA ILE A 34 9.66 -4.49 8.62
C ILE A 34 8.52 -3.77 9.33
N GLY A 35 8.73 -3.34 10.58
CA GLY A 35 7.69 -2.74 11.42
C GLY A 35 7.96 -1.30 11.87
N GLY A 36 9.23 -0.87 11.86
CA GLY A 36 9.63 0.45 12.32
C GLY A 36 9.64 1.50 11.23
N PHE A 37 9.70 2.76 11.67
CA PHE A 37 9.78 3.91 10.79
C PHE A 37 11.21 4.46 10.86
N ASP A 38 12.10 3.93 10.02
CA ASP A 38 13.40 4.58 9.77
C ASP A 38 13.17 5.68 8.72
N LYS A 39 13.69 6.90 8.94
CA LYS A 39 13.65 7.97 7.92
C LYS A 39 14.66 7.72 6.80
N THR A 40 15.62 6.83 7.00
CA THR A 40 16.69 6.52 6.05
C THR A 40 16.23 5.52 4.97
N PHE A 41 15.26 4.67 5.29
CA PHE A 41 14.76 3.62 4.41
C PHE A 41 13.25 3.68 4.25
N LEU A 42 12.77 3.38 3.05
CA LEU A 42 11.34 3.21 2.81
C LEU A 42 10.90 1.91 3.49
N SER A 43 10.05 2.01 4.52
CA SER A 43 9.57 0.83 5.23
C SER A 43 8.83 -0.11 4.26
N LEU A 44 9.00 -1.43 4.46
CA LEU A 44 8.41 -2.46 3.60
C LEU A 44 6.88 -2.29 3.41
N PRO A 45 6.07 -1.94 4.44
CA PRO A 45 4.65 -1.68 4.25
C PRO A 45 4.38 -0.50 3.31
N ARG A 46 5.19 0.56 3.38
CA ARG A 46 5.03 1.73 2.51
C ARG A 46 5.39 1.41 1.06
N LEU A 47 6.45 0.63 0.85
CA LEU A 47 6.84 0.15 -0.48
C LEU A 47 5.71 -0.66 -1.12
N LEU A 48 5.17 -1.65 -0.39
CA LEU A 48 4.06 -2.47 -0.89
C LEU A 48 2.80 -1.65 -1.16
N HIS A 49 2.51 -0.64 -0.34
CA HIS A 49 1.39 0.27 -0.56
C HIS A 49 1.53 1.06 -1.87
N ILE A 50 2.69 1.67 -2.12
CA ILE A 50 2.94 2.42 -3.37
C ILE A 50 2.90 1.48 -4.58
N LEU A 51 3.49 0.30 -4.48
CA LEU A 51 3.52 -0.67 -5.58
C LEU A 51 2.10 -1.18 -5.94
N SER A 52 1.30 -1.50 -4.92
CA SER A 52 -0.07 -1.99 -5.12
C SER A 52 -0.99 -0.91 -5.69
N VAL A 53 -0.94 0.32 -5.17
CA VAL A 53 -1.74 1.45 -5.70
C VAL A 53 -1.34 1.78 -7.13
N SER A 54 -0.04 1.89 -7.42
CA SER A 54 0.43 2.19 -8.78
C SER A 54 0.04 1.10 -9.78
N TYR A 55 0.12 -0.18 -9.38
CA TYR A 55 -0.35 -1.29 -10.20
C TYR A 55 -1.86 -1.21 -10.48
N LEU A 56 -2.70 -0.92 -9.47
CA LEU A 56 -4.14 -0.77 -9.67
C LEU A 56 -4.49 0.38 -10.62
N VAL A 57 -3.80 1.52 -10.51
CA VAL A 57 -4.00 2.68 -11.40
C VAL A 57 -3.69 2.33 -12.86
N VAL A 58 -2.60 1.61 -13.10
CA VAL A 58 -2.18 1.22 -14.46
C VAL A 58 -3.03 0.07 -15.01
N ALA A 59 -3.32 -0.93 -14.19
CA ALA A 59 -3.96 -2.16 -14.63
C ALA A 59 -5.49 -2.06 -14.72
N LEU A 60 -6.12 -1.04 -14.11
CA LEU A 60 -7.56 -0.76 -14.27
C LEU A 60 -7.79 0.12 -15.51
N PRO A 61 -8.40 -0.41 -16.60
CA PRO A 61 -8.63 0.35 -17.82
C PRO A 61 -9.53 1.57 -17.60
N ALA A 62 -10.44 1.52 -16.63
CA ALA A 62 -11.31 2.62 -16.26
C ALA A 62 -10.53 3.83 -15.71
N VAL A 63 -9.50 3.57 -14.89
CA VAL A 63 -8.63 4.62 -14.32
C VAL A 63 -7.65 5.11 -15.39
N SER A 64 -7.06 4.19 -16.15
CA SER A 64 -6.15 4.52 -17.25
C SER A 64 -6.84 5.37 -18.33
N ASN A 65 -8.09 5.05 -18.70
CA ASN A 65 -8.87 5.85 -19.65
C ASN A 65 -9.34 7.19 -19.07
N LEU A 66 -9.56 7.31 -17.77
CA LEU A 66 -9.91 8.58 -17.13
C LEU A 66 -8.77 9.60 -17.24
N PHE A 67 -7.52 9.16 -17.09
CA PHE A 67 -6.33 10.00 -17.23
C PHE A 67 -5.82 10.11 -18.67
N ARG A 68 -6.46 9.42 -19.62
CA ARG A 68 -6.09 9.50 -21.03
C ARG A 68 -6.64 10.78 -21.61
N VAL A 69 -5.79 11.79 -21.74
CA VAL A 69 -6.10 12.99 -22.52
C VAL A 69 -6.31 12.53 -23.97
N ARG A 70 -7.51 12.78 -24.51
CA ARG A 70 -7.81 12.50 -25.92
C ARG A 70 -6.85 13.33 -26.80
N PRO A 71 -6.29 12.77 -27.88
CA PRO A 71 -5.51 13.55 -28.84
C PRO A 71 -6.38 14.63 -29.51
#